data_AF-S0JZV6-F1
#
_entry.id   AF-S0JZV6-F1
#
_cell.length_a   1.000
_cell.length_b   1.000
_cell.length_c   1.000
_cell.angle_alpha   90.00
_cell.angle_beta   90.00
_cell.angle_gamma   90.00
#
_symmetry.space_group_name_H-M   'P 1'
#
loop_
_entity.id
_entity.type
_entity.pdbx_description
1 polymer ?
#
loop_
_entity_poly.entity_id
_entity_poly.type
_entity_poly.pdbx_seq_one_letter_code
_entity_poly.pdbx_strand_id
1 'polypeptide(L)'
;MDFANQDFSYYERTIALMYRKFFMKRIVLTVIALLIIVIYSFIFKDHLIVNSVIIVLLLGLVMLLFKKLQEFPEVYANFLSQNEPDAQIIQIEEAEYTYNVKKDNVFLVAINKKGARNLPANNKQYTLLVGFAKNFFTMQPLAIYYYDMLELTYEEKFRLKRNGYSNVPRFLRRFTWTNLKATAGNGVNFVLGNLFFLLILYRLLRYLWRFLQMLF
;
A
#
# COMPACT_ATOMS: atom_id res chain seq x y z
N MET A 1 16.43 -23.45 18.25
CA MET A 1 15.93 -23.65 16.87
C MET A 1 15.48 -22.32 16.37
N ASP A 2 15.96 -21.90 15.20
CA ASP A 2 15.60 -20.63 14.60
C ASP A 2 14.14 -20.67 14.12
N PHE A 3 13.24 -20.08 14.92
CA PHE A 3 11.81 -20.06 14.62
C PHE A 3 11.48 -19.16 13.43
N ALA A 4 12.34 -18.18 13.11
CA ALA A 4 12.12 -17.29 11.99
C ALA A 4 12.18 -18.06 10.67
N ASN A 5 13.18 -18.94 10.52
CA ASN A 5 13.30 -19.83 9.38
C ASN A 5 12.05 -20.70 9.13
N GLN A 6 11.53 -21.29 10.21
CA GLN A 6 10.36 -22.17 10.14
C GLN A 6 9.09 -21.39 9.77
N ASP A 7 8.89 -20.22 10.38
CA ASP A 7 7.77 -19.33 10.08
C ASP A 7 7.82 -18.84 8.64
N PHE A 8 8.98 -18.40 8.17
CA PHE A 8 9.14 -17.92 6.81
C PHE A 8 8.85 -19.06 5.81
N SER A 9 9.49 -20.21 5.95
CA SER A 9 9.22 -21.36 5.08
C SER A 9 7.73 -21.76 5.08
N TYR A 10 7.07 -21.73 6.24
CA TYR A 10 5.65 -22.06 6.34
C TYR A 10 4.73 -21.02 5.69
N TYR A 11 5.03 -19.73 5.87
CA TYR A 11 4.17 -18.63 5.41
C TYR A 11 4.52 -18.10 4.02
N GLU A 12 5.59 -18.55 3.38
CA GLU A 12 6.04 -18.07 2.07
C GLU A 12 4.90 -17.99 1.05
N ARG A 13 4.13 -19.07 0.88
CA ARG A 13 2.99 -19.10 -0.05
C ARG A 13 1.93 -18.04 0.26
N THR A 14 1.63 -17.84 1.54
CA THR A 14 0.64 -16.85 1.99
C THR A 14 1.11 -15.44 1.65
N ILE A 15 2.36 -15.14 1.97
CA ILE A 15 2.98 -13.84 1.74
C ILE A 15 3.13 -13.58 0.23
N ALA A 16 3.51 -14.59 -0.55
CA ALA A 16 3.57 -14.53 -2.01
C ALA A 16 2.22 -14.19 -2.64
N LEU A 17 1.13 -14.83 -2.19
CA LEU A 17 -0.22 -14.54 -2.67
C LEU A 17 -0.65 -13.11 -2.32
N MET A 18 -0.32 -12.64 -1.12
CA MET A 18 -0.58 -11.25 -0.72
C MET A 18 0.16 -10.27 -1.63
N TYR A 19 1.45 -10.50 -1.86
CA TYR A 19 2.31 -9.68 -2.71
C TYR A 19 1.79 -9.62 -4.15
N ARG A 20 1.51 -10.79 -4.74
CA ARG A 20 0.97 -10.89 -6.10
C ARG A 20 -0.36 -10.17 -6.22
N LYS A 21 -1.29 -10.37 -5.28
CA LYS A 21 -2.60 -9.70 -5.27
C LYS A 21 -2.47 -8.18 -5.19
N PHE A 22 -1.52 -7.68 -4.40
CA PHE A 22 -1.26 -6.24 -4.27
C PHE A 22 -0.84 -5.61 -5.61
N PHE A 23 0.17 -6.18 -6.28
CA PHE A 23 0.66 -5.66 -7.56
C PHE A 23 -0.32 -5.89 -8.71
N MET A 24 -0.95 -7.07 -8.79
CA MET A 24 -1.95 -7.37 -9.82
C MET A 24 -3.13 -6.40 -9.77
N LYS A 25 -3.61 -6.02 -8.57
CA LYS A 25 -4.65 -5.01 -8.46
C LYS A 25 -4.24 -3.66 -9.06
N ARG A 26 -3.00 -3.23 -8.82
CA ARG A 26 -2.48 -1.96 -9.36
C ARG A 26 -2.28 -2.04 -10.87
N ILE A 27 -1.78 -3.16 -11.37
CA ILE A 27 -1.64 -3.43 -12.81
C ILE A 27 -3.00 -3.33 -13.49
N VAL A 28 -4.01 -4.06 -12.99
CA VAL A 28 -5.38 -4.04 -13.56
C VAL A 28 -5.96 -2.64 -13.58
N LEU A 29 -5.86 -1.88 -12.48
CA LEU A 29 -6.33 -0.49 -12.44
C LEU A 29 -5.62 0.40 -13.47
N THR A 30 -4.31 0.23 -13.62
CA THR A 30 -3.50 1.02 -14.56
C THR A 30 -3.84 0.66 -16.01
N VAL A 31 -4.04 -0.63 -16.32
CA VAL A 31 -4.44 -1.10 -17.64
C VAL A 31 -5.85 -0.62 -18.00
N ILE A 32 -6.80 -0.65 -17.07
CA ILE A 32 -8.14 -0.09 -17.31
C ILE A 32 -8.05 1.40 -17.64
N ALA A 33 -7.27 2.17 -16.88
CA ALA A 33 -7.05 3.59 -17.15
C ALA A 33 -6.43 3.82 -18.55
N LEU A 34 -5.42 3.01 -18.90
CA LEU A 34 -4.79 3.04 -20.22
C LEU A 34 -5.81 2.81 -21.34
N LEU A 35 -6.63 1.76 -21.22
CA LEU A 35 -7.68 1.42 -22.19
C LEU A 35 -8.67 2.57 -22.39
N ILE A 36 -9.16 3.18 -21.32
CA ILE A 36 -10.09 4.33 -21.39
C ILE A 36 -9.46 5.48 -22.19
N ILE A 37 -8.20 5.81 -21.93
CA ILE A 37 -7.51 6.92 -22.59
C ILE A 37 -7.24 6.61 -24.07
N VAL A 38 -6.84 5.39 -24.40
CA VAL A 38 -6.62 4.95 -25.78
C VAL A 38 -7.91 5.00 -26.60
N ILE A 39 -8.99 4.39 -26.08
CA ILE A 39 -10.29 4.35 -26.76
C ILE A 39 -10.83 5.78 -26.95
N TYR A 40 -10.73 6.62 -25.91
CA TYR A 40 -11.14 8.03 -26.01
C TYR A 40 -10.34 8.79 -27.07
N SER A 41 -9.02 8.62 -27.10
CA SER A 41 -8.14 9.31 -28.07
C SER A 41 -8.44 8.90 -29.50
N PHE A 42 -8.80 7.63 -29.72
CA PHE A 42 -9.16 7.11 -31.03
C PHE A 42 -10.48 7.69 -31.55
N ILE A 43 -11.50 7.77 -30.69
CA ILE A 43 -12.86 8.22 -31.06
C ILE A 43 -12.93 9.75 -31.22
N PHE A 44 -12.49 10.49 -30.20
CA PHE A 44 -12.71 11.94 -30.14
C PHE A 44 -11.56 12.75 -30.76
N LYS A 45 -10.37 12.16 -30.91
CA LYS A 45 -9.16 12.81 -31.47
C LYS A 45 -8.75 14.12 -30.80
N ASP A 46 -9.26 14.39 -29.60
CA ASP A 46 -8.95 15.57 -28.79
C ASP A 46 -7.71 15.36 -27.93
N HIS A 47 -6.92 16.43 -27.75
CA HIS A 47 -5.75 16.46 -26.86
C HIS A 47 -4.73 15.33 -27.12
N LEU A 48 -4.55 14.92 -28.37
CA LEU A 48 -3.73 13.76 -28.75
C LEU A 48 -2.32 13.79 -28.16
N ILE A 49 -1.61 14.92 -28.25
CA ILE A 49 -0.25 15.07 -27.71
C ILE A 49 -0.22 14.72 -26.21
N VAL A 50 -1.14 15.29 -25.44
CA VAL A 50 -1.19 15.06 -23.99
C VAL A 50 -1.58 13.61 -23.68
N ASN A 51 -2.52 13.04 -24.43
CA ASN A 51 -2.93 11.65 -24.24
C ASN A 51 -1.80 10.68 -24.58
N SER A 52 -1.03 10.93 -25.64
CA SER A 52 0.14 10.15 -26.01
C SER A 52 1.19 10.15 -24.90
N VAL A 53 1.48 11.31 -24.29
CA VAL A 53 2.40 11.40 -23.14
C VAL A 53 1.88 10.56 -21.96
N ILE A 54 0.59 10.67 -21.64
CA ILE A 54 0.00 9.90 -20.53
C ILE A 54 0.02 8.39 -20.82
N ILE A 55 -0.26 7.98 -22.05
CA ILE A 55 -0.20 6.58 -22.48
C ILE A 55 1.21 6.01 -22.27
N VAL A 56 2.25 6.72 -22.71
CA VAL A 56 3.65 6.30 -22.53
C VAL A 56 3.99 6.16 -21.05
N LEU A 57 3.57 7.12 -20.21
CA LEU A 57 3.80 7.06 -18.76
C LEU A 57 3.07 5.89 -18.10
N LEU A 58 1.82 5.62 -18.48
CA LEU A 58 1.05 4.48 -17.96
C LEU A 58 1.64 3.14 -18.39
N LEU A 59 2.14 3.03 -19.63
CA LEU A 59 2.87 1.84 -20.09
C LEU A 59 4.15 1.62 -19.27
N GLY A 60 4.93 2.68 -19.04
CA GLY A 60 6.10 2.63 -18.16
C GLY A 60 5.74 2.16 -16.74
N LEU A 61 4.64 2.67 -16.19
CA LEU A 61 4.15 2.26 -14.87
C LEU A 61 3.71 0.79 -14.84
N VAL A 62 3.04 0.29 -15.88
CA VAL A 62 2.67 -1.13 -16.00
C VAL A 62 3.92 -2.01 -16.01
N MET A 63 4.92 -1.67 -16.83
CA MET A 63 6.18 -2.42 -16.89
C MET A 63 6.89 -2.43 -15.53
N LEU A 64 6.96 -1.29 -14.85
CA LEU A 64 7.54 -1.19 -13.51
C LEU A 64 6.80 -2.10 -12.51
N LEU A 65 5.47 -2.07 -12.50
CA LEU A 65 4.66 -2.89 -11.60
C LEU A 65 4.83 -4.38 -11.88
N PHE A 66 4.96 -4.78 -13.15
CA PHE A 66 5.24 -6.16 -13.53
C PHE A 66 6.64 -6.61 -13.10
N LYS A 67 7.65 -5.76 -13.24
CA LYS A 67 8.99 -6.04 -12.72
C LYS A 67 8.94 -6.26 -11.21
N LYS A 68 8.31 -5.34 -10.47
CA LYS A 68 8.13 -5.46 -9.02
C LYS A 68 7.38 -6.71 -8.60
N LEU A 69 6.39 -7.14 -9.37
CA LEU A 69 5.67 -8.40 -9.13
C LEU A 69 6.60 -9.62 -9.18
N GLN A 70 7.60 -9.62 -10.05
CA GLN A 70 8.57 -10.71 -10.23
C GLN A 70 9.69 -10.70 -9.18
N GLU A 71 10.03 -9.55 -8.62
CA GLU A 71 11.04 -9.39 -7.57
C GLU A 71 10.67 -10.01 -6.20
N PHE A 72 9.53 -10.72 -6.09
CA PHE A 72 9.09 -11.33 -4.83
C PHE A 72 10.17 -12.22 -4.16
N PRO A 73 10.85 -13.14 -4.86
CA PRO A 73 11.83 -14.01 -4.21
C PRO A 73 12.99 -13.24 -3.57
N GLU A 74 13.50 -12.21 -4.25
CA GLU A 74 14.60 -11.37 -3.75
C GLU A 74 14.15 -10.54 -2.54
N VAL A 75 12.96 -9.94 -2.63
CA VAL A 75 12.33 -9.23 -1.53
C VAL A 75 12.17 -10.12 -0.31
N TYR A 76 11.69 -11.35 -0.53
CA TYR A 76 11.38 -12.30 0.52
C TYR A 76 12.66 -12.78 1.21
N ALA A 77 13.68 -13.13 0.43
CA ALA A 77 15.00 -13.50 0.93
C ALA A 77 15.65 -12.38 1.74
N ASN A 78 15.51 -11.12 1.32
CA ASN A 78 16.00 -9.97 2.09
C ASN A 78 15.33 -9.88 3.47
N PHE A 79 14.01 -10.10 3.56
CA PHE A 79 13.33 -10.12 4.86
C PHE A 79 13.77 -11.29 5.74
N LEU A 80 14.01 -12.47 5.16
CA LEU A 80 14.53 -13.62 5.90
C LEU A 80 15.93 -13.29 6.47
N SER A 81 16.84 -12.81 5.63
CA SER A 81 18.21 -12.46 6.04
C SER A 81 18.29 -11.40 7.14
N GLN A 82 17.27 -10.54 7.27
CA GLN A 82 17.20 -9.54 8.34
C GLN A 82 16.75 -10.13 9.68
N ASN A 83 16.11 -11.30 9.68
CA ASN A 83 15.59 -11.99 10.86
C ASN A 83 16.39 -13.24 11.23
N GLU A 84 17.55 -13.44 10.58
CA GLU A 84 18.52 -14.48 10.91
C GLU A 84 19.80 -13.84 11.49
N PRO A 85 20.46 -14.48 12.47
CA PRO A 85 20.05 -15.69 13.18
C PRO A 85 18.97 -15.45 14.26
N ASP A 86 18.76 -14.18 14.66
CA ASP A 86 17.81 -13.77 15.67
C ASP A 86 16.71 -12.91 15.04
N ALA A 87 15.45 -13.26 15.32
CA ALA A 87 14.30 -12.52 14.83
C ALA A 87 14.31 -11.07 15.35
N GLN A 88 14.09 -10.10 14.45
CA GLN A 88 13.97 -8.70 14.84
C GLN A 88 12.58 -8.41 15.39
N ILE A 89 12.49 -8.34 16.71
CA ILE A 89 11.27 -7.94 17.41
C ILE A 89 11.18 -6.42 17.38
N ILE A 90 10.05 -5.91 16.91
CA ILE A 90 9.75 -4.47 16.82
C ILE A 90 8.54 -4.12 17.68
N GLN A 91 8.46 -2.84 18.04
CA GLN A 91 7.29 -2.32 18.72
C GLN A 91 6.22 -1.90 17.71
N ILE A 92 4.97 -2.28 18.00
CA ILE A 92 3.83 -1.88 17.18
C ILE A 92 2.92 -0.97 17.98
N GLU A 93 2.59 0.16 17.37
CA GLU A 93 1.53 1.05 17.82
C GLU A 93 0.32 0.90 16.90
N GLU A 94 -0.80 0.45 17.45
CA GLU A 94 -2.05 0.28 16.73
C GLU A 94 -2.83 1.60 16.64
N ALA A 95 -3.11 2.03 15.41
CA ALA A 95 -3.94 3.19 15.08
C ALA A 95 -5.25 2.75 14.40
N GLU A 96 -6.17 3.67 14.09
CA GLU A 96 -7.51 3.33 13.58
C GLU A 96 -7.47 2.51 12.27
N TYR A 97 -6.55 2.84 11.35
CA TYR A 97 -6.42 2.20 10.04
C TYR A 97 -5.04 1.62 9.76
N THR A 98 -4.08 1.77 10.68
CA THR A 98 -2.69 1.34 10.50
C THR A 98 -2.12 0.63 11.71
N TYR A 99 -1.11 -0.20 11.46
CA TYR A 99 -0.11 -0.60 12.44
C TYR A 99 1.13 0.27 12.19
N ASN A 100 1.46 1.12 13.14
CA ASN A 100 2.65 1.96 13.09
C ASN A 100 3.81 1.16 13.67
N VAL A 101 4.79 0.86 12.85
CA VAL A 101 6.00 0.14 13.23
C VAL A 101 7.01 1.11 13.79
N LYS A 102 7.47 0.84 15.02
CA LYS A 102 8.49 1.62 15.72
C LYS A 102 9.66 0.70 16.11
N LYS A 103 10.88 1.21 15.95
CA LYS A 103 12.10 0.59 16.47
C LYS A 103 12.81 1.64 17.32
N ASP A 104 13.08 1.33 18.59
CA ASP A 104 13.70 2.25 19.54
C ASP A 104 13.00 3.63 19.62
N ASN A 105 11.65 3.61 19.66
CA ASN A 105 10.77 4.80 19.58
C ASN A 105 10.85 5.62 18.28
N VAL A 106 11.61 5.18 17.28
CA VAL A 106 11.67 5.80 15.95
C VAL A 106 10.63 5.18 15.03
N PHE A 107 9.78 6.02 14.41
CA PHE A 107 8.79 5.58 13.42
C PHE A 107 9.48 5.10 12.15
N LEU A 108 9.21 3.87 11.74
CA LEU A 108 9.75 3.28 10.52
C LEU A 108 8.73 3.30 9.37
N VAL A 109 7.57 2.70 9.60
CA VAL A 109 6.55 2.54 8.54
C VAL A 109 5.15 2.40 9.14
N ALA A 110 4.16 2.95 8.44
CA ALA A 110 2.76 2.68 8.74
C ALA A 110 2.24 1.60 7.79
N ILE A 111 1.82 0.46 8.33
CA ILE A 111 1.24 -0.67 7.59
C ILE A 111 -0.28 -0.52 7.60
N ASN A 112 -0.93 -0.63 6.44
CA ASN A 112 -2.38 -0.57 6.36
C ASN A 112 -3.00 -1.84 6.97
N LYS A 113 -3.93 -1.69 7.92
CA LYS A 113 -4.68 -2.84 8.48
C LYS A 113 -5.46 -3.58 7.39
N LYS A 114 -5.95 -2.86 6.39
CA LYS A 114 -6.67 -3.47 5.27
C LYS A 114 -5.69 -4.27 4.41
N GLY A 115 -5.78 -5.59 4.51
CA GLY A 115 -4.92 -6.50 3.77
C GLY A 115 -3.65 -6.89 4.52
N ALA A 116 -3.47 -6.46 5.77
CA ALA A 116 -2.48 -7.04 6.67
C ALA A 116 -2.95 -8.40 7.24
N ARG A 117 -1.99 -9.19 7.71
CA ARG A 117 -2.18 -10.47 8.38
C ARG A 117 -1.26 -10.53 9.60
N ASN A 118 -1.83 -10.97 10.71
CA ASN A 118 -1.11 -11.32 11.92
C ASN A 118 -0.99 -12.85 11.91
N LEU A 119 0.20 -13.36 11.65
CA LEU A 119 0.47 -14.77 11.51
C LEU A 119 1.15 -15.26 12.81
N PRO A 120 0.62 -16.28 13.48
CA PRO A 120 1.22 -16.78 14.72
C PRO A 120 2.61 -17.34 14.43
N ALA A 121 3.61 -16.89 15.19
CA ALA A 121 4.96 -17.43 15.08
C ALA A 121 5.04 -18.80 15.77
N ASN A 122 6.00 -19.63 15.37
CA ASN A 122 6.24 -20.91 16.04
C ASN A 122 6.68 -20.71 17.50
N ASN A 123 7.38 -19.60 17.76
CA ASN A 123 7.50 -19.07 19.12
C ASN A 123 6.17 -18.40 19.52
N LYS A 124 5.38 -19.08 20.37
CA LYS A 124 4.03 -18.65 20.81
C LYS A 124 3.96 -17.26 21.42
N GLN A 125 5.10 -16.68 21.82
CA GLN A 125 5.17 -15.31 22.32
C GLN A 125 5.00 -14.27 21.21
N TYR A 126 5.51 -14.54 20.00
CA TYR A 126 5.59 -13.54 18.94
C TYR A 126 4.53 -13.75 17.86
N THR A 127 4.30 -12.69 17.11
CA THR A 127 3.42 -12.69 15.95
C THR A 127 4.12 -12.02 14.78
N LEU A 128 4.00 -12.63 13.60
CA LEU A 128 4.53 -12.12 12.36
C LEU A 128 3.47 -11.24 11.69
N LEU A 129 3.62 -9.92 11.80
CA LEU A 129 2.83 -8.95 11.05
C LEU A 129 3.34 -8.89 9.61
N VAL A 130 2.45 -9.24 8.67
CA VAL A 130 2.68 -9.09 7.23
C VAL A 130 1.69 -8.09 6.68
N GLY A 131 2.15 -7.07 5.97
CA GLY A 131 1.26 -6.13 5.32
C GLY A 131 1.95 -5.23 4.31
N PHE A 132 1.24 -4.17 3.92
CA PHE A 132 1.76 -3.19 2.98
C PHE A 132 1.82 -1.81 3.60
N ALA A 133 2.91 -1.10 3.33
CA ALA A 133 3.07 0.30 3.67
C ALA A 133 1.89 1.12 3.12
N LYS A 134 1.37 2.03 3.94
CA LYS A 134 0.29 2.96 3.57
C LYS A 134 0.74 3.93 2.47
N ASN A 135 2.04 4.23 2.41
CA ASN A 135 2.61 5.16 1.44
C ASN A 135 2.41 4.65 0.01
N PHE A 136 1.83 5.49 -0.85
CA PHE A 136 1.49 5.11 -2.22
C PHE A 136 2.71 4.88 -3.12
N PHE A 137 3.82 5.55 -2.81
CA PHE A 137 5.03 5.65 -3.63
C PHE A 137 6.23 4.86 -3.10
N THR A 138 6.04 3.99 -2.11
CA THR A 138 7.16 3.18 -1.61
C THR A 138 7.59 2.17 -2.68
N MET A 139 8.88 2.22 -3.05
CA MET A 139 9.48 1.28 -4.02
C MET A 139 9.33 -0.17 -3.58
N GLN A 140 9.38 -0.42 -2.27
CA GLN A 140 9.14 -1.71 -1.65
C GLN A 140 8.00 -1.64 -0.62
N PRO A 141 6.75 -1.92 -1.02
CA PRO A 141 5.60 -1.70 -0.17
C PRO A 141 5.36 -2.84 0.82
N LEU A 142 5.89 -4.05 0.59
CA LEU A 142 5.74 -5.17 1.53
C LEU A 142 6.52 -4.89 2.81
N ALA A 143 5.92 -5.21 3.94
CA ALA A 143 6.54 -5.11 5.26
C ALA A 143 6.22 -6.38 6.06
N ILE A 144 7.26 -6.98 6.65
CA ILE A 144 7.20 -8.20 7.45
C ILE A 144 7.96 -7.93 8.75
N TYR A 145 7.30 -8.14 9.88
CA TYR A 145 7.90 -7.84 11.18
C TYR A 145 7.39 -8.74 12.29
N TYR A 146 8.27 -9.12 13.21
CA TYR A 146 7.89 -9.78 14.46
C TYR A 146 7.56 -8.77 15.54
N TYR A 147 6.53 -9.04 16.32
CA TYR A 147 6.19 -8.25 17.50
C TYR A 147 5.55 -9.11 18.57
N ASP A 148 5.61 -8.66 19.82
CA ASP A 148 4.87 -9.25 20.93
C ASP A 148 3.46 -8.64 20.98
N MET A 149 2.43 -9.50 20.95
CA MET A 149 1.04 -9.04 21.05
C MET A 149 0.70 -8.43 22.42
N LEU A 150 1.39 -8.83 23.48
CA LEU A 150 1.17 -8.31 24.82
C LEU A 150 1.76 -6.90 24.99
N GLU A 151 2.74 -6.53 24.16
CA GLU A 151 3.39 -5.22 24.18
C GLU A 151 2.79 -4.22 23.17
N LEU A 152 1.63 -4.55 22.58
CA LEU A 152 0.91 -3.66 21.67
C LEU A 152 0.53 -2.35 22.36
N THR A 153 1.05 -1.25 21.84
CA THR A 153 0.67 0.10 22.26
C THR A 153 -0.44 0.65 21.37
N TYR A 154 -1.20 1.63 21.87
CA TYR A 154 -2.26 2.29 21.10
C TYR A 154 -1.94 3.76 20.92
N GLU A 155 -2.16 4.29 19.72
CA GLU A 155 -2.11 5.74 19.51
C GLU A 155 -3.13 6.40 20.45
N GLU A 156 -2.73 7.41 21.23
CA GLU A 156 -3.56 7.97 22.31
C GLU A 156 -4.95 8.43 21.83
N LYS A 157 -5.02 8.99 20.62
CA LYS A 157 -6.29 9.38 19.99
C LYS A 157 -7.15 8.18 19.62
N PHE A 158 -6.54 7.07 19.19
CA PHE A 158 -7.26 5.83 18.93
C PHE A 158 -7.74 5.20 20.25
N ARG A 159 -6.92 5.24 21.31
CA ARG A 159 -7.30 4.81 22.67
C ARG A 159 -8.52 5.59 23.19
N LEU A 160 -8.48 6.92 23.14
CA LEU A 160 -9.59 7.78 23.56
C LEU A 160 -10.86 7.55 22.72
N LYS A 161 -10.72 7.31 21.41
CA LYS A 161 -11.84 7.05 20.49
C LYS A 161 -12.47 5.67 20.63
N ARG A 162 -11.67 4.63 20.91
CA ARG A 162 -12.18 3.28 21.24
C ARG A 162 -13.01 3.32 22.52
N ASN A 163 -12.71 4.25 23.41
CA ASN A 163 -13.47 4.55 24.63
C ASN A 163 -14.67 5.50 24.40
N GLY A 164 -15.10 5.74 23.15
CA GLY A 164 -16.35 6.44 22.82
C GLY A 164 -16.22 7.95 22.54
N TYR A 165 -15.03 8.54 22.63
CA TYR A 165 -14.84 9.99 22.43
C TYR A 165 -14.57 10.39 20.97
N SER A 166 -15.57 10.33 20.08
CA SER A 166 -15.44 11.00 18.76
C SER A 166 -16.76 11.34 18.06
N ASN A 167 -16.91 12.61 17.68
CA ASN A 167 -18.06 13.17 16.97
C ASN A 167 -18.03 12.99 15.43
N VAL A 168 -16.99 12.42 14.82
CA VAL A 168 -16.89 12.32 13.34
C VAL A 168 -17.35 10.95 12.84
N PRO A 169 -18.24 10.83 11.83
CA PRO A 169 -18.63 9.56 11.24
C PRO A 169 -17.47 8.78 10.60
N ARG A 170 -17.49 7.44 10.69
CA ARG A 170 -16.37 6.55 10.30
C ARG A 170 -15.87 6.72 8.85
N PHE A 171 -16.76 7.08 7.91
CA PHE A 171 -16.38 7.22 6.50
C PHE A 171 -15.66 8.54 6.20
N LEU A 172 -16.06 9.64 6.85
CA LEU A 172 -15.44 10.96 6.69
C LEU A 172 -14.04 11.03 7.29
N ARG A 173 -13.73 10.15 8.25
CA ARG A 173 -12.43 10.11 8.93
C ARG A 173 -11.26 9.79 8.00
N ARG A 174 -11.48 9.06 6.89
CA ARG A 174 -10.42 8.78 5.90
C ARG A 174 -9.92 10.04 5.19
N PHE A 175 -10.72 11.11 5.20
CA PHE A 175 -10.44 12.39 4.55
C PHE A 175 -9.95 13.46 5.53
N THR A 176 -9.67 13.12 6.79
CA THR A 176 -9.11 14.10 7.74
C THR A 176 -7.68 14.47 7.36
N TRP A 177 -7.32 15.73 7.65
CA TRP A 177 -5.99 16.28 7.36
C TRP A 177 -4.85 15.42 7.91
N THR A 178 -5.01 14.84 9.10
CA THR A 178 -4.04 13.93 9.70
C THR A 178 -3.86 12.64 8.91
N ASN A 179 -4.96 12.04 8.42
CA ASN A 179 -4.90 10.82 7.62
C ASN A 179 -4.29 11.07 6.24
N LEU A 180 -4.58 12.24 5.64
CA LEU A 180 -3.96 12.69 4.39
C LEU A 180 -2.46 12.93 4.59
N LYS A 181 -2.05 13.63 5.66
CA LYS A 181 -0.65 13.88 6.01
C LYS A 181 0.13 12.58 6.27
N ALA A 182 -0.46 11.61 6.98
CA ALA A 182 0.14 10.29 7.21
C ALA A 182 0.25 9.43 5.94
N THR A 183 -0.44 9.80 4.86
CA THR A 183 -0.33 9.18 3.54
C THR A 183 0.69 9.92 2.66
N ALA A 184 1.06 11.14 3.06
CA ALA A 184 1.78 12.12 2.26
C ALA A 184 3.31 12.10 2.42
N GLY A 185 3.91 10.94 2.73
CA GLY A 185 5.37 10.82 2.85
C GLY A 185 6.13 11.44 1.66
N ASN A 186 7.15 12.24 1.98
CA ASN A 186 7.94 13.14 1.12
C ASN A 186 7.13 14.09 0.21
N GLY A 187 7.12 15.39 0.55
CA GLY A 187 6.31 16.42 -0.12
C GLY A 187 6.50 16.53 -1.64
N VAL A 188 7.69 16.24 -2.16
CA VAL A 188 7.97 16.23 -3.61
C VAL A 188 7.31 15.05 -4.30
N ASN A 189 7.39 13.85 -3.72
CA ASN A 189 6.72 12.65 -4.21
C ASN A 189 5.20 12.76 -4.06
N PHE A 190 4.73 13.45 -3.01
CA PHE A 190 3.32 13.75 -2.81
C PHE A 190 2.78 14.71 -3.87
N VAL A 191 3.49 15.81 -4.19
CA VAL A 191 3.04 16.81 -5.17
C VAL A 191 3.08 16.24 -6.58
N LEU A 192 4.20 15.70 -7.03
CA LEU A 192 4.31 15.16 -8.40
C LEU A 192 3.45 13.91 -8.58
N GLY A 193 3.44 13.03 -7.59
CA GLY A 193 2.67 11.80 -7.63
C GLY A 193 1.16 12.04 -7.54
N ASN A 194 0.68 12.85 -6.60
CA ASN A 194 -0.76 13.14 -6.52
C ASN A 194 -1.23 14.04 -7.64
N LEU A 195 -0.49 15.05 -8.08
CA LEU A 195 -0.93 15.87 -9.22
C LEU A 195 -1.03 15.04 -10.48
N PHE A 196 -0.08 14.14 -10.72
CA PHE A 196 -0.14 13.23 -11.86
C PHE A 196 -1.36 12.29 -11.79
N PHE A 197 -1.59 11.64 -10.65
CA PHE A 197 -2.76 10.78 -10.47
C PHE A 197 -4.08 11.55 -10.50
N LEU A 198 -4.14 12.77 -9.95
CA LEU A 198 -5.30 13.64 -10.01
C LEU A 198 -5.57 14.11 -11.44
N LEU A 199 -4.54 14.41 -12.22
CA LEU A 199 -4.68 14.76 -13.63
C LEU A 199 -5.20 13.58 -14.45
N ILE A 200 -4.68 12.37 -14.21
CA ILE A 200 -5.22 11.15 -14.81
C ILE A 200 -6.68 10.95 -14.39
N LEU A 201 -7.00 11.05 -13.10
CA LEU A 201 -8.34 10.86 -12.58
C LEU A 201 -9.33 11.87 -13.17
N TYR A 202 -8.96 13.16 -13.20
CA TYR A 202 -9.74 14.22 -13.83
C TYR A 202 -10.02 13.90 -15.30
N ARG A 203 -9.01 13.48 -16.05
CA ARG A 203 -9.16 13.09 -17.47
C ARG A 203 -10.06 11.87 -17.61
N LEU A 204 -9.88 10.83 -16.79
CA LEU A 204 -10.75 9.65 -16.82
C LEU A 204 -12.21 10.03 -16.56
N LEU A 205 -12.49 10.86 -15.55
CA LEU A 205 -13.85 11.32 -15.28
C LEU A 205 -14.42 12.13 -16.46
N ARG A 206 -13.63 13.02 -17.05
CA ARG A 206 -14.04 13.80 -18.24
C ARG A 206 -14.32 12.91 -19.45
N TYR A 207 -13.51 11.87 -19.66
CA TYR A 207 -13.64 10.95 -20.79
C TYR A 207 -14.87 10.07 -20.62
N LEU A 208 -15.07 9.51 -19.42
CA LEU A 208 -16.27 8.76 -19.07
C LEU A 208 -17.52 9.62 -19.22
N TRP A 209 -17.49 10.88 -18.79
CA TRP A 209 -18.60 11.82 -18.98
C TRP A 209 -18.94 12.05 -20.44
N ARG A 210 -17.92 12.25 -21.29
CA ARG A 210 -18.14 12.40 -22.74
C ARG A 210 -18.67 11.14 -23.40
N PHE A 211 -18.26 9.96 -22.96
CA PHE A 211 -18.87 8.71 -23.43
C PHE A 211 -20.34 8.62 -23.05
N LEU A 212 -20.70 9.02 -21.82
CA LEU A 212 -22.10 9.06 -21.39
C LEU A 212 -22.93 10.02 -22.27
N GLN A 213 -22.41 11.22 -22.57
CA GLN A 213 -23.07 12.19 -23.46
C GLN A 213 -23.22 11.72 -24.92
N MET A 214 -22.45 10.73 -25.35
CA MET A 214 -22.58 10.15 -26.69
C MET A 214 -23.67 9.06 -26.74
N LEU A 215 -23.94 8.42 -25.60
CA LEU A 215 -24.87 7.29 -25.48
C LEU A 215 -26.29 7.71 -25.08
N PHE A 216 -26.46 8.88 -24.48
CA PHE A 216 -27.74 9.46 -24.03
C PHE A 216 -27.90 10.87 -24.61
#